data_AF-A0A383BA56-F1
#
_entry.id   AF-A0A383BA56-F1
#
_cell.length_a   1.000
_cell.length_b   1.000
_cell.length_c   1.000
_cell.angle_alpha   90.00
_cell.angle_beta   90.00
_cell.angle_gamma   90.00
#
_symmetry.space_group_name_H-M   'P 1'
#
loop_
_entity.id
_entity.type
_entity.pdbx_description
1 polymer ?
#
loop_
_entity_poly.entity_id
_entity_poly.type
_entity_poly.pdbx_seq_one_letter_code
_entity_poly.pdbx_strand_id
1 'polypeptide(L)'
;MSKKLLSFLCIGLVILLLDSWLGSGNQDKTIILYDDEINSLIDTWTAQVGRPPNEEDLKGIINQLVEEEILYREALKLGLDKDDIIIKRRLAQKIGFLKQEEQSNVPTETQLRNYYEDKQDNYFLESRYSFTHLYFSKENNG
;
A
#
# COMPACT_ATOMS: atom_id res chain seq x y z
N MET A 1 -15.34 -8.63 -62.55
CA MET A 1 -14.65 -9.14 -61.34
C MET A 1 -14.68 -8.17 -60.16
N SER A 2 -14.67 -6.84 -60.36
CA SER A 2 -14.61 -5.82 -59.30
C SER A 2 -15.75 -5.84 -58.26
N LYS A 3 -17.00 -6.11 -58.67
CA LYS A 3 -18.16 -6.14 -57.75
C LYS A 3 -18.04 -7.16 -56.61
N LYS A 4 -17.48 -8.35 -56.90
CA LYS A 4 -17.25 -9.39 -55.87
C LYS A 4 -16.16 -8.98 -54.88
N LEU A 5 -15.13 -8.30 -55.38
CA LEU A 5 -14.04 -7.77 -54.55
C LEU A 5 -14.55 -6.67 -53.61
N LEU A 6 -15.40 -5.78 -54.13
CA LEU A 6 -15.99 -4.69 -53.35
C LEU A 6 -16.93 -5.21 -52.25
N SER A 7 -17.76 -6.21 -52.56
CA SER A 7 -18.61 -6.86 -51.55
C SER A 7 -17.80 -7.56 -50.47
N PHE A 8 -16.72 -8.26 -50.84
CA PHE A 8 -15.83 -8.89 -49.87
C PHE A 8 -15.17 -7.85 -48.94
N LEU A 9 -14.70 -6.73 -49.48
CA LEU A 9 -14.11 -5.63 -48.71
C LEU A 9 -15.15 -4.99 -47.77
N CYS A 10 -16.36 -4.72 -48.26
CA CYS A 10 -17.43 -4.16 -47.42
C CYS A 10 -17.82 -5.10 -46.29
N ILE A 11 -17.94 -6.41 -46.55
CA ILE A 11 -18.29 -7.39 -45.52
C ILE A 11 -17.17 -7.48 -44.47
N GLY A 12 -15.90 -7.54 -44.90
CA GLY A 12 -14.77 -7.53 -43.99
C GLY A 12 -14.69 -6.25 -43.13
N LEU A 13 -14.98 -5.09 -43.73
CA LEU A 13 -14.99 -3.81 -43.03
C LEU A 13 -16.14 -3.71 -42.03
N VAL A 14 -17.31 -4.25 -42.36
CA VAL A 14 -18.45 -4.36 -41.44
C VAL A 14 -18.13 -5.30 -40.27
N ILE A 15 -17.50 -6.45 -40.53
CA ILE A 15 -17.07 -7.39 -39.48
C ILE A 15 -16.05 -6.73 -38.55
N LEU A 16 -15.05 -6.01 -39.09
CA LEU A 16 -14.06 -5.29 -38.28
C LEU A 16 -14.68 -4.17 -37.43
N LEU A 17 -15.63 -3.42 -37.98
CA LEU A 17 -16.32 -2.38 -37.22
C LEU A 17 -17.19 -2.99 -36.10
N LEU A 18 -17.93 -4.06 -36.38
CA LEU A 18 -18.67 -4.82 -35.37
C LEU A 18 -17.74 -5.38 -34.30
N ASP A 19 -16.63 -6.01 -34.70
CA ASP A 19 -15.66 -6.57 -33.76
C ASP A 19 -15.05 -5.48 -32.87
N SER A 20 -14.72 -4.30 -33.40
CA SER A 20 -14.24 -3.18 -32.57
C SER A 20 -15.30 -2.63 -31.61
N TRP A 21 -16.58 -2.67 -32.01
CA TRP A 21 -17.69 -2.15 -31.23
C TRP A 21 -18.14 -3.13 -30.13
N LEU A 22 -18.02 -4.44 -30.36
CA LEU A 22 -18.28 -5.50 -29.38
C LEU A 22 -17.03 -5.85 -28.54
N GLY A 23 -15.85 -5.71 -29.15
CA GLY A 23 -14.55 -6.16 -28.65
C GLY A 23 -13.84 -5.12 -27.80
N SER A 24 -14.51 -4.63 -26.74
CA SER A 24 -13.84 -3.93 -25.65
C SER A 24 -13.48 -4.87 -24.47
N GLY A 25 -13.65 -6.18 -24.64
CA GLY A 25 -13.77 -7.12 -23.51
C GLY A 25 -12.78 -8.29 -23.48
N ASN A 26 -11.79 -8.39 -24.37
CA ASN A 26 -10.77 -9.45 -24.26
C ASN A 26 -9.66 -9.00 -23.30
N GLN A 27 -10.06 -8.75 -22.06
CA GLN A 27 -9.14 -8.56 -20.96
C GLN A 27 -8.59 -9.92 -20.60
N ASP A 28 -7.29 -10.09 -20.76
CA ASP A 28 -6.57 -11.29 -20.36
C ASP A 28 -6.97 -11.68 -18.93
N LYS A 29 -7.66 -12.82 -18.80
CA LYS A 29 -8.16 -13.33 -17.52
C LYS A 29 -7.06 -14.02 -16.71
N THR A 30 -5.85 -14.05 -17.24
CA THR A 30 -4.70 -14.61 -16.54
C THR A 30 -4.28 -13.69 -15.41
N ILE A 31 -4.18 -14.26 -14.20
CA ILE A 31 -3.60 -13.60 -13.04
C ILE A 31 -2.20 -14.19 -12.87
N ILE A 32 -1.20 -13.32 -12.95
CA ILE A 32 0.21 -13.69 -12.75
C ILE A 32 0.57 -13.23 -11.35
N LEU A 33 1.00 -14.18 -10.52
CA LEU A 33 1.52 -13.89 -9.18
C LEU A 33 3.03 -14.03 -9.24
N TYR A 34 3.74 -13.10 -8.61
CA TYR A 34 5.19 -13.13 -8.55
C TYR A 34 5.67 -13.74 -7.24
N ASP A 35 6.79 -14.46 -7.30
CA ASP A 35 7.34 -15.16 -6.13
C ASP A 35 7.74 -14.19 -5.00
N ASP A 36 8.21 -12.98 -5.33
CA ASP A 36 8.59 -11.95 -4.36
C ASP A 36 7.39 -11.45 -3.52
N GLU A 37 6.25 -11.24 -4.16
CA GLU A 37 5.00 -10.89 -3.50
C GLU A 37 4.54 -12.00 -2.54
N ILE A 38 4.56 -13.25 -3.01
CA ILE A 38 4.19 -14.41 -2.19
C ILE A 38 5.15 -14.54 -1.01
N ASN A 39 6.46 -14.41 -1.22
CA ASN A 39 7.46 -14.49 -0.15
C ASN A 39 7.27 -13.36 0.89
N SER A 40 6.96 -12.14 0.46
CA SER A 40 6.66 -11.03 1.39
C SER A 40 5.43 -11.31 2.26
N LEU A 41 4.39 -11.95 1.70
CA LEU A 41 3.21 -12.38 2.45
C LEU A 41 3.53 -13.51 3.44
N ILE A 42 4.38 -14.47 3.03
CA ILE A 42 4.86 -15.55 3.91
C ILE A 42 5.68 -14.97 5.09
N ASP A 43 6.54 -14.00 4.83
CA ASP A 43 7.34 -13.33 5.86
C ASP A 43 6.44 -12.57 6.84
N THR A 44 5.46 -11.85 6.32
CA THR A 44 4.47 -11.12 7.12
C THR A 44 3.65 -12.07 7.99
N TRP A 45 3.15 -13.17 7.42
CA TRP A 45 2.45 -14.22 8.15
C TRP A 45 3.32 -14.81 9.27
N THR A 46 4.56 -15.15 8.94
CA THR A 46 5.50 -15.75 9.89
C THR A 46 5.80 -14.80 11.04
N ALA A 47 5.94 -13.50 10.77
CA ALA A 47 6.12 -12.49 11.81
C ALA A 47 4.89 -12.32 12.71
N GLN A 48 3.68 -12.49 12.17
CA GLN A 48 2.43 -12.35 12.93
C GLN A 48 2.08 -13.61 13.74
N VAL A 49 2.25 -14.79 13.16
CA VAL A 49 1.83 -16.07 13.74
C VAL A 49 2.98 -16.78 14.47
N GLY A 50 4.23 -16.43 14.17
CA GLY A 50 5.42 -17.00 14.81
C GLY A 50 5.86 -18.35 14.25
N ARG A 51 5.31 -18.79 13.12
CA ARG A 51 5.69 -20.02 12.41
C ARG A 51 5.50 -19.86 10.90
N PRO A 52 6.22 -20.62 10.06
CA PRO A 52 5.94 -20.65 8.63
C PRO A 52 4.52 -21.21 8.35
N PRO A 53 3.87 -20.77 7.26
CA PRO A 53 2.57 -21.29 6.85
C PRO A 53 2.68 -22.77 6.46
N ASN A 54 1.65 -23.54 6.80
CA ASN A 54 1.48 -24.91 6.28
C ASN A 54 0.81 -24.86 4.89
N GLU A 55 0.55 -26.01 4.26
CA GLU A 55 -0.06 -26.05 2.92
C GLU A 55 -1.46 -25.42 2.87
N GLU A 56 -2.25 -25.54 3.92
CA GLU A 56 -3.59 -24.95 4.01
C GLU A 56 -3.50 -23.42 4.16
N ASP A 57 -2.63 -22.94 5.05
CA ASP A 57 -2.36 -21.52 5.24
C ASP A 57 -1.85 -20.88 3.93
N LEU A 58 -0.91 -21.55 3.25
CA LEU A 58 -0.32 -21.07 2.00
C LEU A 58 -1.39 -20.98 0.90
N LYS A 59 -2.27 -21.98 0.80
CA LYS A 59 -3.42 -21.94 -0.11
C LYS A 59 -4.37 -20.78 0.23
N GLY A 60 -4.59 -20.52 1.52
CA GLY A 60 -5.37 -19.37 1.99
C GLY A 60 -4.77 -18.04 1.55
N ILE A 61 -3.46 -17.86 1.75
CA ILE A 61 -2.71 -16.66 1.32
C ILE A 61 -2.86 -16.44 -0.19
N ILE A 62 -2.61 -17.49 -0.99
CA ILE A 62 -2.71 -17.41 -2.45
C ILE A 62 -4.14 -17.09 -2.89
N ASN A 63 -5.15 -17.75 -2.32
CA ASN A 63 -6.55 -17.50 -2.67
C ASN A 63 -6.94 -16.06 -2.37
N GLN A 64 -6.54 -15.53 -1.21
CA GLN A 64 -6.82 -14.14 -0.84
C GLN A 64 -6.16 -13.16 -1.82
N LEU A 65 -4.91 -13.41 -2.20
CA LEU A 65 -4.19 -12.58 -3.17
C LEU A 65 -4.87 -12.59 -4.55
N VAL A 66 -5.31 -13.76 -5.01
CA VAL A 66 -6.06 -13.90 -6.27
C VAL A 66 -7.40 -13.17 -6.20
N GLU A 67 -8.14 -13.30 -5.09
CA GLU A 67 -9.42 -12.62 -4.90
C GLU A 67 -9.25 -11.10 -4.89
N GLU A 68 -8.22 -10.60 -4.22
CA GLU A 68 -7.88 -9.17 -4.22
C GLU A 68 -7.61 -8.65 -5.64
N GLU A 69 -6.82 -9.36 -6.44
CA GLU A 69 -6.52 -8.97 -7.82
C GLU A 69 -7.79 -9.00 -8.71
N ILE A 70 -8.67 -9.97 -8.51
CA ILE A 70 -9.97 -10.02 -9.21
C ILE A 70 -10.81 -8.79 -8.88
N LEU A 71 -10.95 -8.47 -7.59
CA LEU A 71 -11.73 -7.32 -7.12
C LEU A 71 -11.12 -6.01 -7.60
N TYR A 72 -9.79 -5.89 -7.57
CA TYR A 72 -9.07 -4.73 -8.07
C TYR A 72 -9.35 -4.49 -9.56
N ARG A 73 -9.21 -5.53 -10.40
CA ARG A 73 -9.51 -5.43 -11.84
C ARG A 73 -10.96 -5.06 -12.12
N GLU A 74 -11.89 -5.58 -11.32
CA GLU A 74 -13.30 -5.24 -11.45
C GLU A 74 -13.58 -3.79 -11.02
N ALA A 75 -12.96 -3.32 -9.94
CA ALA A 75 -13.06 -1.93 -9.51
C ALA A 75 -12.55 -0.95 -10.59
N LEU A 76 -11.45 -1.28 -11.27
CA LEU A 76 -10.94 -0.50 -12.40
C LEU A 76 -11.89 -0.50 -13.60
N LYS A 77 -12.50 -1.65 -13.92
CA LYS A 77 -13.52 -1.74 -14.98
C LYS A 77 -14.72 -0.85 -14.70
N LEU A 78 -15.14 -0.80 -13.44
CA LEU A 78 -16.21 0.07 -12.96
C LEU A 78 -15.78 1.53 -12.79
N GLY A 79 -14.48 1.83 -12.93
CA GLY A 79 -13.92 3.17 -12.78
C GLY A 79 -14.00 3.72 -11.36
N LEU A 80 -14.00 2.84 -10.34
CA LEU A 80 -14.12 3.21 -8.93
C LEU A 80 -12.86 3.93 -8.39
N ASP A 81 -11.77 3.91 -9.15
CA ASP A 81 -10.54 4.65 -8.87
C ASP A 81 -10.63 6.13 -9.26
N LYS A 82 -11.58 6.49 -10.12
CA LYS A 82 -11.71 7.85 -10.68
C LYS A 82 -12.41 8.78 -9.70
N ASP A 83 -11.85 9.98 -9.56
CA ASP A 83 -12.39 11.07 -8.74
C ASP A 83 -12.61 10.74 -7.25
N ASP A 84 -12.02 9.64 -6.76
CA ASP A 84 -12.06 9.27 -5.34
C ASP A 84 -10.92 9.95 -4.55
N ILE A 85 -11.29 10.75 -3.55
CA ILE A 85 -10.34 11.51 -2.73
C ILE A 85 -9.49 10.61 -1.82
N ILE A 86 -10.00 9.46 -1.38
CA ILE A 86 -9.29 8.52 -0.52
C ILE A 86 -8.18 7.85 -1.33
N ILE A 87 -8.48 7.37 -2.52
CA ILE A 87 -7.50 6.75 -3.44
C ILE A 87 -6.43 7.77 -3.83
N LYS A 88 -6.83 8.99 -4.22
CA LYS A 88 -5.89 10.08 -4.54
C LYS A 88 -4.93 10.38 -3.39
N ARG A 89 -5.44 10.45 -2.16
CA ARG A 89 -4.61 10.70 -0.97
C ARG A 89 -3.66 9.54 -0.68
N ARG A 90 -4.11 8.30 -0.81
CA ARG A 90 -3.26 7.10 -0.64
C ARG A 90 -2.12 7.06 -1.65
N LEU A 91 -2.37 7.36 -2.91
CA LEU A 91 -1.33 7.42 -3.95
C LEU A 91 -0.31 8.52 -3.65
N ALA A 92 -0.77 9.71 -3.25
CA ALA A 92 0.13 10.80 -2.85
C ALA A 92 1.01 10.41 -1.65
N GLN A 93 0.46 9.70 -0.66
CA GLN A 93 1.22 9.16 0.47
C GLN A 93 2.29 8.15 0.02
N LYS A 94 1.94 7.21 -0.87
CA LYS A 94 2.91 6.24 -1.43
C LYS A 94 4.10 6.93 -2.09
N ILE A 95 3.86 7.97 -2.89
CA ILE A 95 4.95 8.78 -3.48
C ILE A 95 5.76 9.52 -2.41
N GLY A 96 5.11 10.00 -1.35
CA GLY A 96 5.78 10.63 -0.21
C GLY A 96 6.79 9.71 0.46
N PHE A 97 6.45 8.43 0.66
CA PHE A 97 7.34 7.44 1.26
C PHE A 97 8.57 7.15 0.39
N LEU A 98 8.40 6.96 -0.92
CA LEU A 98 9.52 6.73 -1.84
C LEU A 98 10.54 7.87 -1.81
N LYS A 99 10.08 9.12 -1.75
CA LYS A 99 10.96 10.29 -1.65
C LYS A 99 11.75 10.35 -0.33
N GLN A 100 11.16 9.84 0.76
CA GLN A 100 11.82 9.83 2.06
C GLN A 100 12.95 8.78 2.13
N GLU A 101 12.76 7.63 1.47
CA GLU A 101 13.80 6.62 1.33
C GLU A 101 14.99 7.15 0.52
N GLU A 102 14.73 7.88 -0.59
CA GLU A 102 15.80 8.51 -1.38
C GLU A 102 16.59 9.59 -0.61
N GLN A 103 15.97 10.26 0.35
CA GLN A 103 16.59 11.34 1.13
C GLN A 103 17.34 10.88 2.38
N SER A 104 17.33 9.58 2.68
CA SER A 104 17.97 9.03 3.88
C SER A 104 19.49 8.91 3.70
N ASN A 105 20.18 10.05 3.60
CA ASN A 105 21.62 10.11 3.82
C ASN A 105 21.88 9.83 5.31
N VAL A 106 22.31 8.61 5.62
CA VAL A 106 22.67 8.24 6.99
C VAL A 106 23.79 9.17 7.47
N PRO A 107 23.60 9.95 8.55
CA PRO A 107 24.63 10.85 9.04
C PRO A 107 25.85 10.06 9.50
N THR A 108 27.04 10.61 9.25
CA THR A 108 28.30 10.04 9.72
C THR A 108 28.42 10.14 11.24
N GLU A 109 29.19 9.23 11.85
CA GLU A 109 29.51 9.27 13.29
C GLU A 109 30.01 10.64 13.75
N THR A 110 30.82 11.33 12.93
CA THR A 110 31.32 12.67 13.23
C THR A 110 30.20 13.71 13.29
N GLN A 111 29.23 13.63 12.37
CA GLN A 111 28.07 14.53 12.36
C GLN A 111 27.17 14.28 13.59
N LEU A 112 26.98 13.01 13.98
CA LEU A 112 26.23 12.65 15.18
C LEU A 112 26.91 13.18 16.45
N ARG A 113 28.23 13.02 16.57
CA ARG A 113 29.00 13.52 17.71
C ARG A 113 28.92 15.05 17.82
N ASN A 114 29.15 15.76 16.73
CA ASN A 114 29.07 17.22 16.71
C ASN A 114 27.66 17.72 17.07
N TYR A 115 26.62 17.05 16.57
CA TYR A 115 25.24 17.39 16.91
C TYR A 115 24.92 17.14 18.39
N TYR A 116 25.40 16.02 18.95
CA TYR A 116 25.23 15.71 20.37
C TYR A 116 25.91 16.73 21.27
N GLU A 117 27.15 17.11 20.97
CA GLU A 117 27.91 18.12 21.72
C GLU A 117 27.23 19.50 21.65
N ASP A 118 26.71 19.92 20.48
CA ASP A 118 25.97 21.18 20.31
C ASP A 118 24.62 21.21 21.04
N LYS A 119 24.00 20.04 21.26
CA LYS A 119 22.65 19.92 21.84
C LYS A 119 22.64 19.28 23.22
N GLN A 120 23.79 19.15 23.88
CA GLN A 120 23.95 18.44 25.15
C GLN A 120 22.99 18.97 26.23
N ASP A 121 22.75 20.28 26.25
CA ASP A 121 21.81 20.94 27.16
C ASP A 121 20.33 20.58 26.93
N ASN A 122 19.96 19.92 25.83
CA ASN A 122 18.58 19.43 25.62
C ASN A 122 18.40 17.97 26.06
N TYR A 123 19.49 17.29 26.41
CA TYR A 123 19.51 15.88 26.79
C TYR A 123 19.67 15.69 28.31
N PHE A 124 19.11 16.59 29.12
CA PHE A 124 18.96 16.37 30.56
C PHE A 124 17.49 16.15 30.93
N LEU A 125 17.27 15.32 31.95
CA LEU A 125 15.97 15.21 32.59
C LEU A 125 15.84 16.33 33.62
N GLU A 126 14.82 17.16 33.52
CA GLU A 126 14.52 18.14 34.55
C GLU A 126 14.41 17.47 35.93
N SER A 127 14.90 18.17 36.96
CA SER A 127 14.84 17.68 38.33
C SER A 127 13.37 17.49 38.75
N ARG A 128 12.96 16.24 38.99
CA ARG A 128 11.62 15.92 39.50
C ARG A 128 11.62 16.03 41.02
N TYR A 129 10.77 16.89 41.55
CA TYR A 129 10.55 17.00 42.99
C TYR A 129 9.27 16.26 43.37
N SER A 130 9.35 15.47 44.43
CA SER A 130 8.17 14.90 45.10
C SER A 130 8.01 15.60 46.43
N PHE A 131 6.78 16.02 46.76
CA PHE A 131 6.46 16.61 48.04
C PHE A 131 5.11 16.10 48.54
N THR A 132 5.00 15.99 49.85
CA THR A 132 3.75 15.64 50.54
C THR A 132 3.22 16.89 51.20
N HIS A 133 2.01 17.31 50.84
CA HIS A 133 1.33 18.42 51.50
C HIS A 133 0.40 17.86 52.58
N LEU A 134 0.71 18.17 53.85
CA LEU A 134 -0.18 17.92 54.96
C LEU A 134 -1.08 19.15 55.17
N TYR A 135 -2.37 18.99 54.90
CA TYR A 135 -3.36 20.02 55.17
C TYR A 135 -3.82 19.93 56.63
N PHE A 136 -3.81 21.06 57.33
CA PHE A 136 -4.35 21.16 58.68
C PHE A 136 -5.62 22.00 58.65
N SER A 137 -6.73 21.45 59.16
CA SER A 137 -7.91 22.26 59.46
C SER A 137 -7.64 23.10 60.69
N LYS A 138 -8.04 24.38 60.65
CA LYS A 138 -8.00 25.27 61.83
C LYS A 138 -9.19 25.01 62.78
N GLU A 139 -10.15 24.18 62.37
CA GLU A 139 -11.35 23.91 63.15
C GLU A 139 -11.17 22.66 64.02
N ASN A 140 -11.35 22.85 65.32
CA ASN A 140 -11.07 21.86 66.36
C ASN A 140 -12.38 21.24 66.86
N ASN A 141 -13.23 20.74 65.95
CA ASN A 141 -14.45 20.01 66.29
C ASN A 141 -14.44 18.67 65.57
N GLY A 142 -14.45 17.59 66.36
CA GLY A 142 -14.49 16.20 65.87
C GLY A 142 -15.79 15.83 65.16
#